data_AF-A0AA43C0T6-F1
#
_entry.id   AF-A0AA43C0T6-F1
#
_cell.length_a   1.000
_cell.length_b   1.000
_cell.length_c   1.000
_cell.angle_alpha   90.00
_cell.angle_beta   90.00
_cell.angle_gamma   90.00
#
_symmetry.space_group_name_H-M   'P 1'
#
loop_
_entity.id
_entity.type
_entity.pdbx_description
1 polymer ?
#
loop_
_entity_poly.entity_id
_entity_poly.type
_entity_poly.pdbx_seq_one_letter_code
_entity_poly.pdbx_strand_id
1 'polypeptide(L)'
;MSYGAYKVLHLFAVILTFSILGGLALHAANGGDAGSNRQRKLTGALHGMGLVLILVSGFGTVARLGLGLSGWVWGKLAIWLVLGAAAMAFKRAPGLATALLWLLPVLGGVAAWLAVYKPF
;
A
#
# COMPACT_ATOMS: atom_id res chain seq x y z
N MET A 1 -6.20 0.55 21.97
CA MET A 1 -7.16 0.12 20.93
C MET A 1 -7.35 -1.40 21.00
N SER A 2 -8.56 -1.88 20.74
CA SER A 2 -8.85 -3.32 20.64
C SER A 2 -8.22 -3.91 19.38
N TYR A 3 -8.08 -5.23 19.33
CA TYR A 3 -7.65 -5.95 18.11
C TYR A 3 -8.53 -5.58 16.91
N GLY A 4 -9.85 -5.55 17.10
CA GLY A 4 -10.81 -5.16 16.06
C GLY A 4 -10.55 -3.75 15.51
N ALA A 5 -10.26 -2.78 16.39
CA ALA A 5 -9.97 -1.41 15.97
C ALA A 5 -8.67 -1.32 15.15
N TYR A 6 -7.61 -2.05 15.52
CA TYR A 6 -6.39 -2.12 14.68
C TYR A 6 -6.68 -2.77 13.33
N LYS A 7 -7.46 -3.85 13.30
CA LYS A 7 -7.81 -4.54 12.06
C LYS A 7 -8.60 -3.64 11.10
N VAL A 8 -9.60 -2.90 11.61
CA VAL A 8 -10.37 -1.93 10.80
C VAL A 8 -9.46 -0.83 10.27
N LEU A 9 -8.61 -0.24 11.13
CA LEU A 9 -7.68 0.81 10.71
C LEU A 9 -6.69 0.31 9.64
N HIS A 10 -6.21 -0.93 9.78
CA HIS A 10 -5.30 -1.53 8.81
C HIS A 10 -5.96 -1.72 7.45
N LEU A 11 -7.17 -2.28 7.42
CA LEU A 11 -7.93 -2.46 6.17
C LEU A 11 -8.26 -1.13 5.52
N PHE A 12 -8.72 -0.13 6.29
CA PHE A 12 -8.94 1.22 5.78
C PHE A 12 -7.68 1.80 5.15
N ALA A 13 -6.53 1.67 5.82
CA ALA A 13 -5.26 2.18 5.34
C ALA A 13 -4.79 1.48 4.04
N VAL A 14 -5.01 0.16 3.94
CA VAL A 14 -4.78 -0.60 2.70
C VAL A 14 -5.69 -0.08 1.58
N ILE A 15 -6.99 0.05 1.83
CA ILE A 15 -7.96 0.56 0.84
C ILE A 15 -7.54 1.96 0.37
N LEU A 16 -7.26 2.87 1.30
CA LEU A 16 -6.80 4.22 0.98
C LEU A 16 -5.55 4.21 0.10
N THR A 17 -4.54 3.41 0.47
CA THR A 17 -3.28 3.31 -0.28
C THR A 17 -3.53 2.82 -1.72
N PHE A 18 -4.33 1.77 -1.88
CA PHE A 18 -4.68 1.24 -3.21
C PHE A 18 -5.54 2.18 -4.03
N SER A 19 -6.50 2.89 -3.43
CA SER A 19 -7.31 3.90 -4.12
C SER A 19 -6.45 5.02 -4.68
N ILE A 20 -5.48 5.51 -3.90
CA ILE A 20 -4.57 6.56 -4.37
C ILE A 20 -3.62 6.05 -5.46
N LEU A 21 -3.04 4.86 -5.28
CA LEU A 21 -2.17 4.26 -6.30
C LEU A 21 -2.91 3.99 -7.60
N GLY A 22 -4.16 3.53 -7.56
CA GLY A 22 -4.99 3.34 -8.76
C GLY A 22 -5.25 4.65 -9.50
N GLY A 23 -5.57 5.72 -8.78
CA GLY A 23 -5.72 7.05 -9.37
C GLY A 23 -4.42 7.57 -10.02
N LEU A 24 -3.29 7.42 -9.33
CA LEU A 24 -1.98 7.80 -9.87
C LEU A 24 -1.58 6.96 -11.10
N ALA A 25 -1.88 5.67 -11.09
CA ALA A 25 -1.62 4.76 -12.19
C ALA A 25 -2.38 5.16 -13.45
N LEU A 26 -3.69 5.40 -13.34
CA LEU A 26 -4.52 5.82 -14.46
C LEU A 26 -4.13 7.21 -14.98
N HIS A 27 -3.82 8.14 -14.08
CA HIS A 27 -3.31 9.46 -14.47
C HIS A 27 -2.02 9.34 -15.30
N ALA A 28 -1.05 8.55 -14.83
CA ALA A 28 0.21 8.34 -15.54
C ALA A 28 0.02 7.57 -16.86
N ALA A 29 -0.84 6.54 -16.89
CA ALA A 29 -1.15 5.77 -18.09
C ALA A 29 -1.81 6.62 -19.19
N ASN A 30 -2.57 7.65 -18.79
CA ASN A 30 -3.16 8.63 -19.70
C ASN A 30 -2.19 9.75 -20.13
N GLY A 31 -0.88 9.60 -19.85
CA GLY A 31 0.15 10.58 -20.21
C GLY A 31 0.25 11.75 -19.23
N GLY A 32 -0.38 11.67 -18.06
CA GLY A 32 -0.30 12.69 -17.02
C GLY A 32 1.06 12.74 -16.33
N ASP A 33 1.51 13.93 -15.95
CA ASP A 33 2.75 14.18 -15.23
C ASP A 33 2.50 14.92 -13.90
N ALA A 34 3.58 15.34 -13.24
CA ALA A 34 3.51 16.05 -11.96
C ALA A 34 2.97 17.49 -12.08
N GLY A 35 3.02 18.09 -13.27
CA GLY A 35 2.46 19.41 -13.58
C GLY A 35 0.94 19.33 -13.83
N SER A 36 0.48 18.25 -14.46
CA SER A 36 -0.94 18.07 -14.80
C SER A 36 -1.81 17.54 -13.65
N ASN A 37 -1.21 16.94 -12.62
CA ASN A 37 -1.95 16.54 -11.42
C ASN A 37 -2.19 17.72 -10.46
N ARG A 38 -3.34 18.38 -10.62
CA ARG A 38 -3.78 19.49 -9.73
C ARG A 38 -3.85 19.09 -8.26
N GLN A 39 -4.08 17.80 -7.97
CA GLN A 39 -4.21 17.25 -6.62
C GLN A 39 -2.94 16.53 -6.15
N ARG A 40 -1.76 16.83 -6.71
CA ARG A 40 -0.49 16.13 -6.38
C ARG A 40 -0.14 16.15 -4.89
N LYS A 41 -0.42 17.26 -4.20
CA LYS A 41 -0.11 17.41 -2.77
C LYS A 41 -1.03 16.51 -1.94
N LEU A 42 -2.32 16.52 -2.25
CA LEU A 42 -3.33 15.70 -1.58
C LEU A 42 -3.06 14.21 -1.81
N THR A 43 -2.86 13.80 -3.07
CA THR A 43 -2.57 12.40 -3.41
C THR A 43 -1.28 11.91 -2.75
N GLY A 44 -0.20 12.72 -2.74
CA GLY A 44 1.02 12.40 -2.02
C GLY A 44 0.80 12.25 -0.50
N ALA A 45 0.07 13.18 0.12
CA ALA A 45 -0.23 13.14 1.55
C ALA A 45 -1.09 11.94 1.95
N LEU A 46 -2.16 11.66 1.20
CA LEU A 46 -3.05 10.52 1.45
C LEU A 46 -2.32 9.19 1.27
N HIS A 47 -1.45 9.07 0.27
CA HIS A 47 -0.63 7.87 0.06
C HIS A 47 0.35 7.65 1.23
N GLY A 48 1.10 8.70 1.61
CA GLY A 48 2.04 8.65 2.72
C GLY A 48 1.34 8.32 4.04
N MET A 49 0.20 8.95 4.31
CA MET A 49 -0.62 8.66 5.49
C MET A 49 -1.15 7.22 5.46
N GLY A 50 -1.63 6.73 4.32
CA GLY A 50 -2.04 5.34 4.13
C GLY A 50 -0.94 4.37 4.53
N LEU A 51 0.29 4.56 4.04
CA LEU A 51 1.42 3.68 4.39
C LEU A 51 1.78 3.73 5.87
N VAL A 52 1.84 4.92 6.47
CA VAL A 52 2.10 5.05 7.91
C VAL A 52 1.03 4.32 8.72
N LEU A 53 -0.24 4.51 8.37
CA LEU A 53 -1.35 3.84 9.03
C LEU A 53 -1.29 2.33 8.84
N ILE A 54 -0.94 1.82 7.65
CA ILE A 54 -0.71 0.38 7.39
C ILE A 54 0.33 -0.16 8.38
N LEU A 55 1.48 0.51 8.52
CA LEU A 55 2.56 0.04 9.39
C LEU A 55 2.15 0.08 10.87
N VAL A 56 1.66 1.23 11.35
CA VAL A 56 1.27 1.40 12.76
C VAL A 56 0.17 0.43 13.16
N SER A 57 -0.86 0.29 12.33
CA SER A 57 -1.95 -0.63 12.62
C SER A 57 -1.55 -2.09 12.47
N GLY A 58 -0.68 -2.42 11.50
CA GLY A 58 -0.20 -3.78 11.26
C GLY A 58 0.66 -4.29 12.42
N PHE A 59 1.63 -3.50 12.87
CA PHE A 59 2.42 -3.83 14.07
C PHE A 59 1.54 -3.86 15.32
N GLY A 60 0.56 -2.95 15.43
CA GLY A 60 -0.45 -2.98 16.49
C GLY A 60 -1.22 -4.30 16.52
N THR A 61 -1.64 -4.81 15.37
CA THR A 61 -2.31 -6.12 15.25
C THR A 61 -1.38 -7.27 15.66
N VAL A 62 -0.13 -7.29 15.19
CA VAL A 62 0.87 -8.30 15.54
C VAL A 62 1.10 -8.35 17.06
N ALA A 63 1.31 -7.19 17.68
CA ALA A 63 1.50 -7.08 19.13
C ALA A 63 0.26 -7.53 19.92
N ARG A 64 -0.96 -7.21 19.46
CA ARG A 64 -2.20 -7.63 20.13
C ARG A 64 -2.48 -9.13 20.05
N LEU A 65 -1.94 -9.79 19.03
CA LEU A 65 -2.03 -11.24 18.88
C LEU A 65 -0.88 -11.97 19.59
N GLY A 66 0.08 -11.26 20.21
CA GLY A 66 1.26 -11.85 20.82
C GLY A 66 2.19 -12.54 19.81
N LEU A 67 2.14 -12.13 18.54
CA LEU A 67 2.94 -12.71 17.47
C LEU A 67 4.30 -11.99 17.34
N GLY A 68 5.32 -12.73 16.97
CA GLY A 68 6.63 -12.17 16.59
C GLY A 68 6.67 -11.68 15.14
N LEU A 69 7.83 -11.19 14.72
CA LEU A 69 8.13 -10.83 13.33
C LEU A 69 8.59 -12.05 12.53
N SER A 70 7.69 -13.03 12.37
CA SER A 70 7.95 -14.20 11.51
C SER A 70 8.01 -13.80 10.03
N GLY A 71 8.41 -14.71 9.16
CA GLY A 71 8.74 -14.31 7.79
C GLY A 71 7.53 -13.78 7.01
N TRP A 72 6.29 -14.22 7.27
CA TRP A 72 5.11 -13.62 6.62
C TRP A 72 4.97 -12.13 6.93
N VAL A 73 5.41 -11.66 8.10
CA VAL A 73 5.41 -10.25 8.48
C VAL A 73 6.41 -9.49 7.60
N TRP A 74 7.63 -10.01 7.49
CA TRP A 74 8.67 -9.45 6.63
C TRP A 74 8.26 -9.42 5.16
N GLY A 75 7.61 -10.47 4.66
CA GLY A 75 7.06 -10.52 3.31
C GLY A 75 6.07 -9.38 3.05
N LYS A 76 5.18 -9.08 4.00
CA LYS A 76 4.27 -7.92 3.87
C LYS A 76 5.01 -6.58 3.95
N LEU A 77 6.00 -6.45 4.83
CA LEU A 77 6.79 -5.22 4.91
C LEU A 77 7.51 -4.93 3.58
N ALA A 78 8.07 -5.96 2.94
CA ALA A 78 8.64 -5.82 1.61
C ALA A 78 7.59 -5.36 0.58
N ILE A 79 6.37 -5.91 0.61
CA ILE A 79 5.27 -5.46 -0.26
C ILE A 79 4.91 -3.99 0.01
N TRP A 80 4.79 -3.58 1.27
CA TRP A 80 4.48 -2.19 1.62
C TRP A 80 5.55 -1.21 1.17
N LEU A 81 6.83 -1.61 1.21
CA LEU A 81 7.93 -0.83 0.64
C LEU A 81 7.78 -0.67 -0.88
N VAL A 82 7.42 -1.74 -1.60
CA VAL A 82 7.16 -1.67 -3.04
C VAL A 82 5.98 -0.74 -3.35
N LEU A 83 4.88 -0.82 -2.59
CA LEU A 83 3.75 0.12 -2.74
C LEU A 83 4.19 1.57 -2.46
N GLY A 84 5.04 1.79 -1.46
CA GLY A 84 5.67 3.07 -1.17
C GLY A 84 6.44 3.65 -2.36
N ALA A 85 7.24 2.82 -3.02
CA ALA A 85 8.02 3.21 -4.20
C ALA A 85 7.14 3.42 -5.45
N ALA A 86 6.01 2.72 -5.57
CA ALA A 86 5.14 2.78 -6.75
C ALA A 86 4.62 4.20 -7.05
N ALA A 87 4.28 4.98 -6.02
CA ALA A 87 3.86 6.38 -6.21
C ALA A 87 4.95 7.24 -6.88
N MET A 88 6.23 6.97 -6.60
CA MET A 88 7.35 7.63 -7.27
C MET A 88 7.56 7.09 -8.69
N ALA A 89 7.38 5.78 -8.89
CA ALA A 89 7.51 5.14 -10.20
C ALA A 89 6.54 5.75 -11.21
N PHE A 90 5.29 6.03 -10.85
CA PHE A 90 4.34 6.71 -11.74
C PHE A 90 4.80 8.11 -12.19
N LYS A 91 5.60 8.80 -11.37
CA LYS A 91 6.14 10.12 -11.71
C LYS A 91 7.42 10.04 -12.56
N ARG A 92 8.28 9.05 -12.29
CA ARG A 92 9.64 8.97 -12.85
C ARG A 92 9.74 8.03 -14.05
N ALA A 93 8.83 7.08 -14.16
CA ALA A 93 8.80 6.05 -15.19
C ALA A 93 7.34 5.79 -15.64
N PRO A 94 6.66 6.77 -16.25
CA PRO A 94 5.24 6.64 -16.64
C PRO A 94 5.00 5.50 -17.64
N GLY A 95 6.01 5.07 -18.40
CA GLY A 95 5.93 3.88 -19.26
C GLY A 95 5.66 2.57 -18.50
N LEU A 96 5.90 2.54 -17.18
CA LEU A 96 5.57 1.40 -16.32
C LEU A 96 4.13 1.45 -15.78
N ALA A 97 3.37 2.51 -16.04
CA ALA A 97 2.08 2.75 -15.38
C ALA A 97 1.09 1.59 -15.59
N THR A 98 0.94 1.10 -16.82
CA THR A 98 0.06 -0.03 -17.14
C THR A 98 0.54 -1.33 -16.48
N ALA A 99 1.85 -1.59 -16.46
CA ALA A 99 2.40 -2.77 -15.81
C ALA A 99 2.17 -2.73 -14.29
N LEU A 100 2.39 -1.58 -13.68
CA LEU A 100 2.13 -1.35 -12.25
C LEU A 100 0.64 -1.44 -11.91
N LEU A 101 -0.25 -1.00 -12.81
CA LEU A 101 -1.70 -1.13 -12.62
C LEU A 101 -2.12 -2.60 -12.39
N TRP A 102 -1.48 -3.55 -13.07
CA TRP A 102 -1.71 -4.99 -12.87
C TRP A 102 -0.90 -5.58 -11.72
N LEU A 103 0.35 -5.15 -11.54
CA LEU A 103 1.24 -5.69 -10.51
C LEU A 103 0.76 -5.35 -9.09
N LEU A 104 0.29 -4.13 -8.85
CA LEU A 104 -0.06 -3.69 -7.50
C LEU A 104 -1.21 -4.51 -6.89
N PRO A 105 -2.34 -4.77 -7.59
CA PRO A 105 -3.39 -5.67 -7.07
C PRO A 105 -2.88 -7.08 -6.77
N VAL A 106 -1.99 -7.62 -7.60
CA VAL A 106 -1.37 -8.94 -7.35
C VAL A 106 -0.58 -8.92 -6.06
N LEU A 107 0.26 -7.89 -5.84
CA LEU A 107 0.99 -7.72 -4.58
C LEU A 107 0.04 -7.57 -3.38
N GLY A 108 -1.07 -6.85 -3.54
CA GLY A 108 -2.13 -6.75 -2.54
C GLY A 108 -2.75 -8.11 -2.20
N GLY A 109 -3.02 -8.93 -3.21
CA GLY A 109 -3.49 -10.31 -3.07
C GLY A 109 -2.49 -11.19 -2.33
N VAL A 110 -1.20 -11.09 -2.67
CA VAL A 110 -0.12 -11.82 -1.95
C VAL A 110 -0.03 -11.36 -0.50
N ALA A 111 -0.12 -10.05 -0.21
CA ALA A 111 -0.12 -9.55 1.16
C ALA A 111 -1.32 -10.06 1.98
N ALA A 112 -2.50 -10.14 1.35
CA ALA A 112 -3.70 -10.73 1.95
C ALA A 112 -3.51 -12.23 2.22
N TRP A 113 -2.98 -12.98 1.25
CA TRP A 113 -2.66 -14.40 1.40
C TRP A 113 -1.68 -14.64 2.57
N LEU A 114 -0.59 -13.87 2.65
CA LEU A 114 0.36 -13.91 3.79
C LEU A 114 -0.34 -13.63 5.13
N ALA A 115 -1.34 -12.75 5.16
CA ALA A 115 -2.08 -12.42 6.37
C ALA A 115 -3.02 -13.55 6.82
N VAL A 116 -3.67 -14.19 5.87
CA VAL A 116 -4.61 -15.28 6.14
C VAL A 116 -3.84 -16.52 6.57
N TYR A 117 -2.92 -17.00 5.73
CA TYR A 117 -2.30 -18.31 5.88
C TYR A 117 -1.06 -18.31 6.78
N LYS A 118 -0.34 -17.18 6.91
CA LYS A 118 0.86 -17.05 7.77
C LYS A 118 1.83 -18.23 7.61
N PRO A 119 2.26 -18.56 6.37
CA PRO A 119 2.89 -19.86 6.06
C PRO A 119 4.30 -20.08 6.65
N PHE A 120 4.96 -19.03 7.14
CA PHE A 120 6.32 -19.06 7.69
C PHE A 120 6.60 -17.84 8.59
#